data_AF-A0AB38BD61-F1
#
_entry.id   AF-A0AB38BD61-F1
#
_cell.length_a   1.000
_cell.length_b   1.000
_cell.length_c   1.000
_cell.angle_alpha   90.00
_cell.angle_beta   90.00
_cell.angle_gamma   90.00
#
_symmetry.space_group_name_H-M   'P 1'
#
loop_
_entity.id
_entity.type
_entity.pdbx_description
1 polymer ?
#
loop_
_entity_poly.entity_id
_entity_poly.type
_entity_poly.pdbx_seq_one_letter_code
_entity_poly.pdbx_strand_id
1 'polypeptide(L)' 'MKRYQAEVTVRTSAGEEVTYRGDGVGPDASGQELLDGAEAAALAQERSGTVISSRVREA' A
#
# COMPACT_ATOMS: atom_id res chain seq x y z
N MET A 1 -3.81 15.54 14.49
CA MET A 1 -3.90 14.80 13.21
C MET A 1 -2.50 14.38 12.84
N LYS A 2 -2.32 13.13 12.43
CA LYS A 2 -1.03 12.54 12.09
C LYS A 2 -0.98 12.29 10.59
N ARG A 3 0.21 12.34 10.00
CA ARG A 3 0.44 11.99 8.60
C ARG A 3 0.95 10.56 8.54
N TYR A 4 0.47 9.81 7.55
CA TYR A 4 0.85 8.43 7.33
C TYR A 4 1.35 8.24 5.91
N GLN A 5 2.26 7.29 5.75
CA GLN A 5 2.72 6.80 4.46
C GLN A 5 2.59 5.27 4.44
N ALA A 6 1.88 4.77 3.43
CA ALA A 6 1.78 3.35 3.11
C ALA A 6 2.70 3.00 1.94
N GLU A 7 3.34 1.85 2.00
CA GLU A 7 4.10 1.25 0.91
C GLU A 7 3.65 -0.20 0.71
N VAL A 8 3.35 -0.57 -0.52
CA VAL A 8 2.90 -1.91 -0.91
C VAL A 8 3.75 -2.39 -2.08
N THR A 9 4.51 -3.45 -1.88
CA THR A 9 5.27 -4.11 -2.96
C THR A 9 4.48 -5.30 -3.47
N VAL A 10 4.22 -5.29 -4.77
CA VAL A 10 3.55 -6.36 -5.51
C VAL A 10 4.57 -7.02 -6.43
N ARG A 11 4.57 -8.36 -6.43
CA ARG A 11 5.22 -9.12 -7.49
C ARG A 11 4.24 -9.33 -8.63
N THR A 12 4.52 -8.78 -9.81
CA THR A 12 3.67 -8.89 -10.99
C THR A 12 3.69 -10.31 -11.55
N SER A 13 2.77 -10.62 -12.47
CA SER A 13 2.76 -11.89 -13.19
C SER A 13 3.98 -12.11 -14.09
N ALA A 14 4.69 -11.03 -14.45
CA ALA A 14 5.96 -11.08 -15.17
C ALA A 14 7.16 -11.40 -14.24
N GLY A 15 6.93 -11.47 -12.93
CA GLY A 15 7.97 -11.69 -11.92
C GLY A 15 8.67 -10.41 -11.46
N GLU A 16 8.23 -9.24 -11.91
CA GLU A 16 8.79 -7.94 -11.53
C GLU A 16 8.27 -7.52 -10.16
N GLU A 17 9.06 -6.75 -9.41
CA GLU A 17 8.63 -6.16 -8.14
C GLU A 17 8.33 -4.68 -8.32
N VAL A 18 7.08 -4.30 -8.05
CA VAL A 18 6.58 -2.92 -8.17
C VAL A 18 6.14 -2.44 -6.79
N THR A 19 6.66 -1.29 -6.36
CA THR A 19 6.27 -0.66 -5.09
C THR A 19 5.33 0.51 -5.31
N TYR A 20 4.12 0.38 -4.78
CA TYR A 20 3.09 1.41 -4.71
C TYR A 20 3.21 2.18 -3.40
N ARG A 21 2.95 3.48 -3.44
CA ARG A 21 2.98 4.36 -2.26
C ARG A 21 1.68 5.14 -2.15
N GLY A 22 1.18 5.26 -0.93
CA GLY A 22 0.05 6.12 -0.58
C GLY A 22 0.40 7.02 0.60
N ASP A 23 -0.20 8.21 0.64
CA ASP A 23 -0.08 9.15 1.74
C ASP A 23 -1.46 9.65 2.18
N GLY A 24 -1.60 9.93 3.47
CA GLY A 24 -2.87 10.32 4.07
C GLY A 24 -2.70 11.03 5.41
N VAL A 25 -3.74 11.75 5.83
CA VAL A 25 -3.79 12.43 7.13
C VAL A 25 -5.01 11.94 7.89
N GLY A 26 -4.82 11.50 9.13
CA GLY A 26 -5.92 10.96 9.94
C GLY A 26 -5.53 10.73 11.40
N PRO A 27 -6.46 10.18 12.21
CA PRO A 27 -6.16 9.54 13.50
C PRO A 27 -5.41 8.20 13.32
N ASP A 28 -4.91 7.58 14.40
CA ASP A 28 -4.15 6.32 14.37
C ASP A 28 -4.82 5.15 13.63
N ALA A 29 -6.14 5.02 13.72
CA ALA A 29 -6.88 4.00 12.96
C ALA A 29 -6.74 4.18 11.43
N SER A 30 -6.49 5.40 10.96
CA SER A 30 -6.43 5.73 9.54
C SER A 30 -5.12 5.36 8.85
N GLY A 31 -4.08 5.00 9.62
CA GLY A 31 -2.88 4.41 9.04
C GLY A 31 -3.15 3.03 8.43
N GLN A 32 -3.89 2.18 9.14
CA GLN A 32 -4.27 0.86 8.63
C GLN A 32 -5.28 0.98 7.48
N GLU A 33 -6.28 1.86 7.60
CA GLU A 33 -7.24 2.11 6.52
C GLU A 33 -6.55 2.60 5.23
N LEU A 34 -5.51 3.43 5.36
CA LEU A 34 -4.66 3.85 4.24
C LEU A 34 -3.91 2.67 3.62
N LEU A 35 -3.37 1.76 4.45
CA LEU A 35 -2.65 0.59 3.96
C LEU A 35 -3.58 -0.35 3.19
N ASP A 36 -4.76 -0.65 3.74
CA ASP A 36 -5.75 -1.53 3.12
C ASP A 36 -6.21 -0.94 1.76
N GLY A 37 -6.42 0.37 1.71
CA GLY A 37 -6.75 1.09 0.47
C GLY A 37 -5.61 1.04 -0.56
N ALA A 38 -4.36 1.18 -0.12
CA ALA A 38 -3.19 1.08 -0.99
C ALA A 38 -3.00 -0.34 -1.54
N GLU A 39 -3.25 -1.38 -0.73
CA GLU A 39 -3.19 -2.78 -1.18
C GLU A 39 -4.27 -3.08 -2.21
N ALA A 40 -5.51 -2.65 -1.98
CA ALA A 40 -6.61 -2.81 -2.93
C ALA A 40 -6.31 -2.09 -4.26
N ALA A 41 -5.76 -0.87 -4.21
CA ALA A 41 -5.38 -0.13 -5.40
C ALA A 41 -4.23 -0.80 -6.17
N ALA A 42 -3.21 -1.31 -5.46
CA ALA A 42 -2.09 -2.02 -6.05
C ALA A 42 -2.55 -3.32 -6.77
N LEU A 43 -3.44 -4.09 -6.15
CA LEU A 43 -4.02 -5.29 -6.76
C LEU A 43 -4.99 -4.98 -7.92
N ALA A 44 -5.68 -3.84 -7.89
CA ALA A 44 -6.51 -3.41 -9.00
C ALA A 44 -5.68 -3.03 -10.24
N GLN A 45 -4.48 -2.46 -10.02
CA GLN A 45 -3.51 -2.14 -11.07
C GLN A 45 -2.81 -3.42 -11.57
N GLU A 46 -2.40 -4.29 -10.67
CA GLU A 46 -1.74 -5.57 -10.94
C GLU A 46 -2.73 -6.74 -10.79
N ARG A 47 -3.67 -6.90 -11.73
CA ARG A 47 -4.78 -7.89 -11.65
C ARG A 47 -4.34 -9.37 -11.56
N SER A 48 -3.05 -9.66 -11.60
CA SER A 48 -2.48 -10.99 -11.36
C SER A 48 -1.20 -10.93 -10.53
N GLY A 49 -0.94 -9.79 -9.88
CA GLY A 49 0.17 -9.62 -8.97
C GLY A 49 -0.18 -10.13 -7.57
N THR A 50 0.86 -10.43 -6.81
CA THR A 50 0.74 -10.86 -5.40
C THR A 50 1.44 -9.83 -4.52
N VAL A 51 0.76 -9.33 -3.48
CA VAL A 51 1.41 -8.50 -2.46
C VAL A 51 2.44 -9.35 -1.72
N ILE A 52 3.70 -8.92 -1.75
CA ILE A 52 4.81 -9.59 -1.07
C ILE A 52 5.31 -8.81 0.14
N SER A 53 5.00 -7.53 0.23
CA SER A 53 5.28 -6.68 1.39
C SER A 53 4.29 -5.53 1.43
N SER A 54 3.78 -5.23 2.62
CA SER A 54 2.97 -4.03 2.88
C SER A 54 3.34 -3.46 4.25
N ARG A 55 3.46 -2.13 4.32
CA ARG A 55 3.76 -1.43 5.58
C ARG A 55 3.16 -0.03 5.58
N VAL A 56 2.77 0.43 6.75
CA VAL A 56 2.43 1.82 7.01
C VAL A 56 3.34 2.38 8.11
N ARG A 57 3.69 3.66 7.99
CA ARG A 57 4.42 4.41 9.01
C ARG A 57 3.83 5.80 9.18
N GLU A 58 3.97 6.34 10.39
CA GLU A 58 3.82 7.77 10.63
C GLU A 58 4.94 8.54 9.90
N ALA A 59 4.59 9.68 9.29
CA ALA A 59 5.47 10.50 8.45
C ALA A 59 5.82 11.86 9.09
#